data_AF-A0A3R6UGA3-F1
#
_entry.id   AF-A0A3R6UGA3-F1
#
_cell.length_a   1.000
_cell.length_b   1.000
_cell.length_c   1.000
_cell.angle_alpha   90.00
_cell.angle_beta   90.00
_cell.angle_gamma   90.00
#
_symmetry.space_group_name_H-M   'P 1'
#
loop_
_entity.id
_entity.type
_entity.pdbx_description
1 polymer ?
#
loop_
_entity_poly.entity_id
_entity_poly.type
_entity_poly.pdbx_seq_one_letter_code
_entity_poly.pdbx_strand_id
1 'polypeptide(L)'
;MRDITLCHPRLQHLATQWQKECLDQGIIVEIGETLRTVKEQDALYEQGRTKPGPIVTNAKGSSYSSQHQWGIAFDFFLKMDINGNGAVTDDAFNDSTGMFERAASVAEKLGLGWGGRWTSIVDKPHLYLPDWGSTTKELKKTYKNPKAFMATWPKKADEGWKMAQDGIRWWYQYSDGSYAKDGWFWMERNSAWYLFDRDGYMLTGLQKDSEGQYFFLWPEHDSNEGKCMVTDDRGALKIVSKYDFDRHRYIM
;
A
#
# COMPACT_ATOMS: atom_id res chain seq x y z
N MET A 1 -0.36 12.62 -12.35
CA MET A 1 -0.66 11.51 -11.43
C MET A 1 -2.07 11.67 -10.91
N ARG A 2 -2.83 10.57 -10.83
CA ARG A 2 -4.18 10.57 -10.27
C ARG A 2 -4.16 10.14 -8.81
N ASP A 3 -5.17 10.58 -8.07
CA ASP A 3 -5.25 10.40 -6.63
C ASP A 3 -5.57 8.94 -6.28
N ILE A 4 -4.59 8.23 -5.69
CA ILE A 4 -4.76 6.84 -5.24
C ILE A 4 -5.69 6.76 -4.02
N THR A 5 -5.88 7.85 -3.27
CA THR A 5 -6.71 7.87 -2.06
C THR A 5 -8.21 7.71 -2.34
N LEU A 6 -8.60 7.80 -3.63
CA LEU A 6 -9.95 7.52 -4.11
C LEU A 6 -10.22 6.03 -4.36
N CYS A 7 -9.20 5.17 -4.34
CA CYS A 7 -9.33 3.74 -4.53
C CYS A 7 -9.60 3.00 -3.20
N HIS A 8 -9.84 1.69 -3.26
CA HIS A 8 -10.08 0.84 -2.11
C HIS A 8 -8.95 0.98 -1.08
N PRO A 9 -9.20 1.15 0.24
CA PRO A 9 -8.16 1.41 1.24
C PRO A 9 -6.99 0.41 1.20
N ARG A 10 -7.30 -0.89 1.09
CA ARG A 10 -6.26 -1.92 0.90
C ARG A 10 -5.40 -1.72 -0.35
N LEU A 11 -5.97 -1.24 -1.46
CA LEU A 11 -5.19 -0.95 -2.67
C LEU A 11 -4.25 0.23 -2.46
N GLN A 12 -4.65 1.23 -1.68
CA GLN A 12 -3.79 2.36 -1.30
C GLN A 12 -2.56 1.88 -0.53
N HIS A 13 -2.78 1.04 0.49
CA HIS A 13 -1.71 0.47 1.29
C HIS A 13 -0.73 -0.36 0.45
N LEU A 14 -1.27 -1.28 -0.36
CA LEU A 14 -0.46 -2.14 -1.23
C LEU A 14 0.30 -1.33 -2.28
N ALA A 15 -0.28 -0.25 -2.82
CA ALA A 15 0.41 0.63 -3.76
C ALA A 15 1.63 1.32 -3.11
N THR A 16 1.50 1.82 -1.88
CA THR A 16 2.61 2.44 -1.14
C THR A 16 3.73 1.43 -0.87
N GLN A 17 3.38 0.22 -0.38
CA GLN A 17 4.36 -0.85 -0.16
C GLN A 17 5.06 -1.25 -1.46
N TRP A 18 4.28 -1.40 -2.54
CA TRP A 18 4.79 -1.77 -3.85
C TRP A 18 5.78 -0.75 -4.41
N GLN A 19 5.48 0.55 -4.36
CA GLN A 19 6.41 1.59 -4.82
C GLN A 19 7.73 1.56 -4.03
N LYS A 20 7.65 1.34 -2.72
CA LYS A 20 8.83 1.21 -1.85
C LYS A 20 9.67 -0.02 -2.22
N GLU A 21 9.05 -1.19 -2.33
CA GLU A 21 9.77 -2.43 -2.68
C GLU A 21 10.33 -2.41 -4.11
N CYS A 22 9.69 -1.68 -5.03
CA CYS A 22 10.25 -1.43 -6.36
C CYS A 22 11.49 -0.54 -6.27
N LEU A 23 11.42 0.55 -5.50
CA LEU A 23 12.55 1.46 -5.29
C LEU A 23 13.75 0.73 -4.67
N ASP A 24 13.52 -0.14 -3.68
CA ASP A 24 14.55 -0.99 -3.04
C ASP A 24 15.25 -1.93 -4.06
N GLN A 25 14.58 -2.23 -5.17
CA GLN A 25 15.11 -3.02 -6.28
C GLN A 25 15.64 -2.18 -7.44
N GLY A 26 15.72 -0.86 -7.26
CA GLY A 26 16.19 0.10 -8.27
C GLY A 26 15.18 0.34 -9.41
N ILE A 27 13.90 0.00 -9.21
CA ILE A 27 12.83 0.19 -10.18
C ILE A 27 12.00 1.39 -9.74
N ILE A 28 12.10 2.50 -10.48
CA ILE A 28 11.39 3.73 -10.14
C ILE A 28 10.08 3.76 -10.93
N VAL A 29 8.95 3.81 -10.21
CA VAL A 29 7.59 3.75 -10.78
C VAL A 29 6.71 4.86 -10.22
N GLU A 30 5.77 5.33 -11.03
CA GLU A 30 4.72 6.27 -10.61
C GLU A 30 3.33 5.82 -11.05
N ILE A 31 2.32 6.25 -10.30
CA ILE A 31 0.92 5.93 -10.57
C ILE A 31 0.33 6.95 -11.54
N GLY A 32 -0.06 6.48 -12.72
CA GLY A 32 -0.66 7.25 -13.80
C GLY A 32 -2.17 7.41 -13.62
N GLU A 33 -2.89 6.29 -13.54
CA GLU A 33 -4.36 6.25 -13.49
C GLU A 33 -4.87 5.54 -12.23
N THR A 34 -6.01 5.99 -11.70
CA THR A 34 -6.64 5.44 -10.49
C THR A 34 -8.14 5.27 -10.69
N LEU A 35 -8.99 5.80 -9.79
CA LEU A 35 -10.43 5.73 -9.91
C LEU A 35 -10.91 6.47 -11.16
N ARG A 36 -11.81 5.82 -11.93
CA ARG A 36 -12.34 6.36 -13.18
C ARG A 36 -13.85 6.48 -13.16
N THR A 37 -14.37 7.63 -13.57
CA THR A 37 -15.81 7.87 -13.73
C THR A 37 -16.35 7.23 -15.02
N VAL A 38 -17.68 7.15 -15.13
CA VAL A 38 -18.36 6.70 -16.37
C VAL A 38 -17.95 7.55 -17.56
N LYS A 39 -17.97 8.88 -17.42
CA LYS A 39 -17.63 9.82 -18.49
C LYS A 39 -16.20 9.65 -18.99
N GLU A 40 -15.26 9.45 -18.07
CA GLU A 40 -13.86 9.24 -18.42
C GLU A 40 -13.65 7.88 -19.12
N GLN A 41 -14.33 6.83 -18.66
CA GLN A 41 -14.27 5.53 -19.32
C GLN A 41 -14.90 5.56 -20.72
N ASP A 42 -16.00 6.29 -20.91
CA ASP A 42 -16.60 6.48 -22.23
C ASP A 42 -15.67 7.26 -23.18
N ALA A 43 -14.96 8.27 -22.67
CA ALA A 43 -13.97 9.00 -23.46
C ALA A 43 -12.82 8.09 -23.96
N LEU A 44 -12.36 7.14 -23.13
CA LEU A 44 -11.37 6.13 -23.56
C LEU A 44 -11.97 5.12 -24.55
N TYR A 45 -13.23 4.73 -24.36
CA TYR A 45 -13.92 3.82 -25.28
C TYR A 45 -14.08 4.43 -26.68
N GLU A 46 -14.28 5.75 -26.78
CA GLU A 46 -14.37 6.47 -28.06
C GLU A 46 -13.05 6.49 -28.85
N GLN A 47 -11.90 6.32 -28.20
CA GLN A 47 -10.58 6.30 -28.84
C GLN A 47 -10.42 5.10 -29.79
N GLY A 48 -9.95 5.37 -31.01
CA GLY A 48 -9.85 4.39 -32.08
C GLY A 48 -11.20 3.95 -32.67
N ARG A 49 -12.30 4.60 -32.27
CA ARG A 49 -13.65 4.36 -32.78
C ARG A 49 -14.25 5.61 -33.40
N THR A 50 -14.54 6.60 -32.56
CA THR A 50 -15.10 7.91 -32.95
C THR A 50 -14.09 9.04 -32.78
N LYS A 51 -12.97 8.80 -32.08
CA LYS A 51 -11.81 9.70 -31.97
C LYS A 51 -10.55 9.01 -32.49
N PRO A 52 -9.56 9.75 -33.03
CA PRO A 52 -8.27 9.18 -33.41
C PRO A 52 -7.53 8.52 -32.24
N GLY A 53 -6.60 7.62 -32.54
CA GLY A 53 -5.75 6.92 -31.57
C GLY A 53 -6.00 5.40 -31.52
N PRO A 54 -5.17 4.63 -30.81
CA PRO A 54 -5.36 3.19 -30.65
C PRO A 54 -6.57 2.88 -29.76
N ILE A 55 -7.18 1.70 -29.96
CA ILE A 55 -8.18 1.17 -29.02
C ILE A 55 -7.46 0.75 -27.75
N VAL A 56 -7.70 1.46 -26.65
CA VAL A 56 -7.10 1.20 -25.33
C VAL A 56 -8.05 0.46 -24.38
N THR A 57 -9.33 0.33 -24.76
CA THR A 57 -10.32 -0.39 -23.95
C THR A 57 -11.48 -0.90 -24.80
N ASN A 58 -12.08 -2.00 -24.35
CA ASN A 58 -13.34 -2.54 -24.88
C ASN A 58 -14.54 -2.25 -23.96
N ALA A 59 -14.33 -1.60 -22.80
CA ALA A 59 -15.36 -1.35 -21.82
C ALA A 59 -16.01 0.03 -22.01
N LYS A 60 -17.32 0.05 -22.29
CA LYS A 60 -18.15 1.26 -22.17
C LYS A 60 -18.28 1.64 -20.69
N GLY A 61 -18.29 2.92 -20.37
CA GLY A 61 -18.41 3.43 -19.00
C GLY A 61 -19.71 2.97 -18.33
N SER A 62 -20.83 2.96 -19.05
CA SER A 62 -22.12 2.48 -18.52
C SER A 62 -22.17 0.98 -18.22
N SER A 63 -21.21 0.20 -18.74
CA SER A 63 -21.16 -1.25 -18.51
C SER A 63 -20.48 -1.66 -17.20
N TYR A 64 -19.80 -0.72 -16.53
CA TYR A 64 -18.93 -0.97 -15.37
C TYR A 64 -17.96 -2.14 -15.57
N SER A 65 -17.44 -2.29 -16.81
CA SER A 65 -16.53 -3.39 -17.17
C SER A 65 -15.05 -3.06 -17.00
N SER A 66 -14.73 -1.83 -16.55
CA SER A 66 -13.38 -1.42 -16.18
C SER A 66 -13.18 -1.50 -14.67
N GLN A 67 -12.12 -2.16 -14.21
CA GLN A 67 -11.79 -2.30 -12.78
C GLN A 67 -11.51 -0.93 -12.11
N HIS A 68 -11.03 0.07 -12.86
CA HIS A 68 -10.86 1.43 -12.35
C HIS A 68 -12.16 2.07 -11.90
N GLN A 69 -13.29 1.73 -12.52
CA GLN A 69 -14.58 2.28 -12.10
C GLN A 69 -15.02 1.76 -10.73
N TRP A 70 -14.47 0.62 -10.32
CA TRP A 70 -14.73 -0.01 -9.02
C TRP A 70 -13.70 0.41 -7.96
N GLY A 71 -12.70 1.23 -8.31
CA GLY A 71 -11.66 1.65 -7.37
C GLY A 71 -10.74 0.52 -6.89
N ILE A 72 -10.65 -0.57 -7.64
CA ILE A 72 -9.82 -1.74 -7.28
C ILE A 72 -8.58 -1.90 -8.17
N ALA A 73 -8.27 -0.92 -9.00
CA ALA A 73 -7.12 -0.93 -9.89
C ALA A 73 -6.43 0.43 -9.99
N PHE A 74 -5.17 0.40 -10.37
CA PHE A 74 -4.39 1.56 -10.79
C PHE A 74 -3.46 1.17 -11.94
N ASP A 75 -3.11 2.15 -12.77
CA ASP A 75 -2.10 1.99 -13.82
C ASP A 75 -0.82 2.71 -13.41
N PHE A 76 0.32 2.09 -13.68
CA PHE A 76 1.62 2.68 -13.42
C PHE A 76 2.46 2.87 -14.68
N PHE A 77 3.49 3.71 -14.58
CA PHE A 77 4.49 3.91 -15.61
C PHE A 77 5.89 3.93 -14.99
N LEU A 78 6.90 3.72 -15.82
CA LEU A 78 8.30 3.73 -15.41
C LEU A 78 8.79 5.18 -15.30
N LYS A 79 9.52 5.51 -14.24
CA LYS A 79 10.15 6.83 -14.06
C LYS A 79 11.66 6.67 -13.91
N MET A 80 12.25 5.96 -14.85
CA MET A 80 13.68 5.71 -14.94
C MET A 80 14.13 5.66 -16.40
N ASP A 81 15.42 5.90 -16.63
CA ASP A 81 16.07 5.74 -17.94
C ASP A 81 16.34 4.26 -18.18
N ILE A 82 15.66 3.70 -19.19
CA ILE A 82 15.70 2.29 -19.57
C ILE A 82 16.78 2.04 -20.61
N ASN A 83 17.00 3.00 -21.52
CA ASN A 83 17.85 2.80 -22.69
C ASN A 83 19.25 3.43 -22.55
N GLY A 84 19.50 4.18 -21.47
CA GLY A 84 20.77 4.81 -21.13
C GLY A 84 21.03 6.14 -21.84
N ASN A 85 20.02 6.76 -22.45
CA ASN A 85 20.15 8.03 -23.17
C ASN A 85 20.08 9.27 -22.26
N GLY A 86 19.86 9.10 -20.95
CA GLY A 86 19.73 10.17 -19.97
C GLY A 86 18.35 10.83 -19.92
N ALA A 87 17.37 10.37 -20.69
CA ALA A 87 16.00 10.83 -20.68
C ALA A 87 15.08 9.79 -20.00
N VAL A 88 14.18 10.27 -19.15
CA VAL A 88 13.25 9.41 -18.38
C VAL A 88 11.84 9.45 -18.97
N THR A 89 11.46 10.56 -19.60
CA THR A 89 10.06 10.82 -20.01
C THR A 89 9.64 10.04 -21.24
N ASP A 90 10.57 9.72 -22.13
CA ASP A 90 10.38 8.87 -23.31
C ASP A 90 10.30 7.37 -22.95
N ASP A 91 10.80 7.01 -21.76
CA ASP A 91 10.83 5.63 -21.28
C ASP A 91 9.65 5.23 -20.39
N ALA A 92 8.66 6.11 -20.21
CA ALA A 92 7.49 5.87 -19.36
C ALA A 92 6.76 4.54 -19.64
N PHE A 93 6.77 4.09 -20.89
CA PHE A 93 6.21 2.82 -21.34
C PHE A 93 7.22 1.94 -22.10
N ASN A 94 8.52 2.23 -21.98
CA ASN A 94 9.57 1.43 -22.61
C ASN A 94 9.79 0.14 -21.83
N ASP A 95 9.25 -0.97 -22.34
CA ASP A 95 9.37 -2.29 -21.73
C ASP A 95 10.43 -3.17 -22.42
N SER A 96 11.40 -2.58 -23.14
CA SER A 96 12.44 -3.33 -23.86
C SER A 96 13.31 -4.22 -22.96
N THR A 97 13.37 -3.91 -21.67
CA THR A 97 14.13 -4.65 -20.64
C THR A 97 13.23 -5.42 -19.68
N GLY A 98 11.93 -5.48 -19.93
CA GLY A 98 10.96 -6.21 -19.09
C GLY A 98 10.70 -5.59 -17.71
N MET A 99 10.89 -4.26 -17.56
CA MET A 99 10.69 -3.60 -16.26
C MET A 99 9.25 -3.63 -15.77
N PHE A 100 8.25 -3.65 -16.65
CA PHE A 100 6.86 -3.79 -16.21
C PHE A 100 6.65 -5.13 -15.52
N GLU A 101 7.19 -6.22 -16.05
CA GLU A 101 7.10 -7.54 -15.42
C GLU A 101 7.85 -7.58 -14.08
N ARG A 102 9.03 -6.97 -14.01
CA ARG A 102 9.80 -6.90 -12.75
C ARG A 102 9.03 -6.13 -11.68
N ALA A 103 8.49 -4.95 -12.01
CA ALA A 103 7.68 -4.15 -11.10
C ALA A 103 6.40 -4.89 -10.69
N ALA A 104 5.71 -5.53 -11.65
CA ALA A 104 4.50 -6.29 -11.37
C ALA A 104 4.75 -7.54 -10.52
N SER A 105 5.89 -8.21 -10.68
CA SER A 105 6.26 -9.36 -9.85
C SER A 105 6.40 -8.99 -8.37
N VAL A 106 6.77 -7.74 -8.06
CA VAL A 106 6.73 -7.20 -6.69
C VAL A 106 5.29 -7.05 -6.21
N ALA A 107 4.42 -6.47 -7.03
CA ALA A 107 3.00 -6.32 -6.74
C ALA A 107 2.31 -7.68 -6.51
N GLU A 108 2.63 -8.70 -7.32
CA GLU A 108 2.10 -10.06 -7.21
C GLU A 108 2.50 -10.71 -5.87
N LYS A 109 3.72 -10.48 -5.37
CA LYS A 109 4.15 -10.94 -4.04
C LYS A 109 3.39 -10.27 -2.89
N LEU A 110 2.96 -9.02 -3.09
CA LEU A 110 2.11 -8.27 -2.17
C LEU A 110 0.61 -8.62 -2.30
N GLY A 111 0.26 -9.53 -3.21
CA GLY A 111 -1.11 -10.02 -3.38
C GLY A 111 -1.96 -9.23 -4.40
N LEU A 112 -1.35 -8.39 -5.24
CA LEU A 112 -2.02 -7.76 -6.37
C LEU A 112 -2.05 -8.71 -7.58
N GLY A 113 -3.07 -8.56 -8.44
CA GLY A 113 -3.08 -9.14 -9.78
C GLY A 113 -2.46 -8.18 -10.80
N TRP A 114 -1.96 -8.73 -11.90
CA TRP A 114 -1.33 -7.98 -12.97
C TRP A 114 -1.98 -8.17 -14.34
N GLY A 115 -2.32 -7.08 -15.03
CA GLY A 115 -2.93 -7.09 -16.35
C GLY A 115 -2.03 -7.59 -17.47
N GLY A 116 -0.70 -7.63 -17.23
CA GLY A 116 0.25 -8.27 -18.14
C GLY A 116 0.07 -9.79 -18.25
N ARG A 117 -0.68 -10.42 -17.32
CA ARG A 117 -1.03 -11.85 -17.37
C ARG A 117 -2.32 -12.14 -18.16
N TRP A 118 -3.03 -11.13 -18.64
CA TRP A 118 -4.27 -11.33 -19.40
C TRP A 118 -4.00 -11.87 -20.81
N THR A 119 -4.97 -12.57 -21.40
CA THR A 119 -4.85 -13.07 -22.78
C THR A 119 -5.09 -11.96 -23.82
N SER A 120 -6.12 -11.13 -23.58
CA SER A 120 -6.43 -9.96 -24.40
C SER A 120 -7.48 -9.10 -23.67
N ILE A 121 -7.34 -7.78 -23.62
CA ILE A 121 -6.16 -7.00 -24.02
C ILE A 121 -5.07 -7.20 -22.97
N VAL A 122 -3.81 -7.44 -23.36
CA VAL A 122 -2.69 -7.48 -22.41
C VAL A 122 -2.42 -6.05 -21.94
N ASP A 123 -2.52 -5.79 -20.64
CA ASP A 123 -2.43 -4.44 -20.07
C ASP A 123 -1.31 -4.38 -19.03
N LYS A 124 -0.08 -4.12 -19.49
CA LYS A 124 1.13 -4.17 -18.63
C LYS A 124 1.16 -3.10 -17.53
N PRO A 125 0.66 -1.87 -17.74
CA PRO A 125 0.53 -0.88 -16.67
C PRO A 125 -0.41 -1.27 -15.52
N HIS A 126 -1.31 -2.22 -15.74
CA HIS A 126 -2.49 -2.40 -14.88
C HIS A 126 -2.24 -3.34 -13.69
N LEU A 127 -2.42 -2.83 -12.47
CA LEU A 127 -2.39 -3.61 -11.22
C LEU A 127 -3.74 -3.52 -10.49
N TYR A 128 -4.19 -4.61 -9.88
CA TYR A 128 -5.53 -4.68 -9.28
C TYR A 128 -5.66 -5.61 -8.07
N LEU A 129 -6.72 -5.41 -7.28
CA LEU A 129 -7.11 -6.36 -6.22
C LEU A 129 -7.79 -7.61 -6.83
N PRO A 130 -7.24 -8.82 -6.65
CA PRO A 130 -7.70 -10.01 -7.37
C PRO A 130 -8.94 -10.70 -6.77
N ASP A 131 -9.48 -10.23 -5.65
CA ASP A 131 -10.53 -10.87 -4.84
C ASP A 131 -11.84 -11.10 -5.60
N TRP A 132 -12.09 -10.32 -6.63
CA TRP A 132 -13.26 -10.42 -7.50
C TRP A 132 -12.94 -10.96 -8.90
N GLY A 133 -11.73 -11.52 -9.07
CA GLY A 133 -11.20 -12.03 -10.32
C GLY A 133 -10.57 -10.97 -11.22
N SER A 134 -10.01 -11.43 -12.34
CA SER A 134 -9.39 -10.58 -13.37
C SER A 134 -10.38 -9.74 -14.19
N THR A 135 -11.69 -9.86 -13.92
CA THR A 135 -12.75 -9.09 -14.60
C THR A 135 -13.73 -8.55 -13.58
N THR A 136 -14.59 -7.61 -13.96
CA THR A 136 -15.61 -7.05 -13.05
C THR A 136 -16.88 -7.91 -12.96
N LYS A 137 -16.87 -9.16 -13.43
CA LYS A 137 -18.06 -10.03 -13.48
C LYS A 137 -18.65 -10.28 -12.09
N GLU A 138 -17.81 -10.68 -11.13
CA GLU A 138 -18.28 -10.93 -9.75
C GLU A 138 -18.67 -9.63 -9.04
N LEU A 139 -17.94 -8.53 -9.25
CA LEU A 139 -18.33 -7.21 -8.73
C LEU A 139 -19.73 -6.78 -9.18
N LYS A 140 -20.01 -6.87 -10.49
CA LYS A 140 -21.33 -6.57 -11.06
C LYS A 140 -22.41 -7.49 -10.53
N LYS A 141 -22.12 -8.79 -10.41
CA LYS A 141 -23.07 -9.79 -9.91
C LYS A 141 -23.47 -9.49 -8.46
N THR A 142 -22.48 -9.23 -7.60
CA THR A 142 -22.64 -9.08 -6.15
C THR A 142 -23.17 -7.69 -5.77
N TYR A 143 -22.54 -6.61 -6.25
CA TYR A 143 -22.83 -5.26 -5.77
C TYR A 143 -23.67 -4.43 -6.74
N LYS A 144 -23.91 -4.92 -7.96
CA LYS A 144 -24.67 -4.27 -9.06
C LYS A 144 -24.00 -3.04 -9.67
N ASN A 145 -23.47 -2.11 -8.87
CA ASN A 145 -22.81 -0.91 -9.35
C ASN A 145 -21.65 -0.47 -8.43
N PRO A 146 -20.71 0.35 -8.93
CA PRO A 146 -19.56 0.79 -8.15
C PRO A 146 -19.90 1.56 -6.88
N LYS A 147 -20.95 2.39 -6.90
CA LYS A 147 -21.36 3.17 -5.72
C LYS A 147 -21.77 2.26 -4.57
N ALA A 148 -22.55 1.22 -4.85
CA ALA A 148 -22.95 0.22 -3.87
C ALA A 148 -21.74 -0.56 -3.34
N PHE A 149 -20.77 -0.90 -4.19
CA PHE A 149 -19.52 -1.54 -3.76
C PHE A 149 -18.69 -0.64 -2.86
N MET A 150 -18.44 0.62 -3.25
CA MET A 150 -17.67 1.58 -2.45
C MET A 150 -18.32 1.85 -1.08
N ALA A 151 -19.64 1.77 -0.98
CA ALA A 151 -20.35 1.87 0.30
C ALA A 151 -20.05 0.70 1.25
N THR A 152 -19.54 -0.43 0.74
CA THR A 152 -19.11 -1.59 1.55
C THR A 152 -17.66 -1.52 2.00
N TRP A 153 -16.88 -0.57 1.49
CA TRP A 153 -15.49 -0.44 1.90
C TRP A 153 -15.42 -0.21 3.40
N PRO A 154 -14.38 -0.76 4.07
CA PRO A 154 -14.12 -0.34 5.43
C PRO A 154 -13.99 1.19 5.39
N LYS A 155 -14.87 1.88 6.12
CA LYS A 155 -14.64 3.29 6.43
C LYS A 155 -13.24 3.33 7.02
N LYS A 156 -12.38 4.26 6.56
CA LYS A 156 -11.02 4.45 7.09
C LYS A 156 -11.07 4.12 8.57
N ALA A 157 -10.44 3.00 8.94
CA ALA A 157 -10.51 2.54 10.30
C ALA A 157 -9.98 3.70 11.14
N ASP A 158 -10.59 3.98 12.29
CA ASP A 158 -10.13 5.07 13.15
C ASP A 158 -8.72 4.71 13.62
N GLU A 159 -7.72 5.15 12.86
CA GLU A 159 -6.31 4.81 13.03
C GLU A 159 -5.85 5.37 14.38
N GLY A 160 -5.14 4.53 15.11
CA GLY A 160 -4.58 4.92 16.38
C GLY A 160 -4.75 3.86 17.46
N TRP A 161 -4.50 4.32 18.68
CA TRP A 161 -4.55 3.53 19.89
C TRP A 161 -5.98 3.08 20.20
N LYS A 162 -6.13 1.78 20.45
CA LYS A 162 -7.36 1.11 20.84
C LYS A 162 -7.16 0.40 22.15
N MET A 163 -8.08 0.62 23.08
CA MET A 163 -8.11 -0.12 24.34
C MET A 163 -8.73 -1.49 24.11
N ALA A 164 -8.15 -2.53 24.69
CA ALA A 164 -8.66 -3.88 24.68
C ALA A 164 -9.95 -3.97 25.52
N GLN A 165 -10.72 -5.05 25.32
CA GLN A 165 -12.00 -5.25 26.00
C GLN A 165 -11.85 -5.38 27.53
N ASP A 166 -10.67 -5.75 28.01
CA ASP A 166 -10.36 -5.79 29.44
C ASP A 166 -10.20 -4.40 30.08
N GLY A 167 -10.10 -3.33 29.28
CA GLY A 167 -9.91 -1.96 29.76
C GLY A 167 -8.51 -1.67 30.30
N ILE A 168 -7.54 -2.57 30.05
CA ILE A 168 -6.17 -2.47 30.58
C ILE A 168 -5.17 -2.37 29.44
N ARG A 169 -5.27 -3.23 28.43
CA ARG A 169 -4.24 -3.32 27.38
C ARG A 169 -4.54 -2.39 26.22
N TRP A 170 -3.49 -1.92 25.56
CA TRP A 170 -3.59 -1.12 24.34
C TRP A 170 -3.05 -1.87 23.13
N TRP A 171 -3.63 -1.62 21.96
CA TRP A 171 -3.13 -2.06 20.66
C TRP A 171 -3.25 -0.89 19.67
N TYR A 172 -2.49 -0.95 18.57
CA TYR A 172 -2.50 0.13 17.58
C TYR A 172 -3.06 -0.37 16.26
N GLN A 173 -4.14 0.27 15.78
CA GLN A 173 -4.78 -0.05 14.51
C GLN A 173 -4.32 0.92 13.42
N TYR A 174 -3.90 0.38 12.29
CA TYR A 174 -3.59 1.17 11.10
C TYR A 174 -4.87 1.49 10.30
N SER A 175 -4.81 2.52 9.46
CA SER A 175 -5.95 2.93 8.62
C SER A 175 -6.42 1.88 7.61
N ASP A 176 -5.58 0.88 7.30
CA ASP A 176 -5.91 -0.27 6.46
C ASP A 176 -6.63 -1.41 7.22
N GLY A 177 -6.80 -1.27 8.54
CA GLY A 177 -7.42 -2.26 9.42
C GLY A 177 -6.45 -3.32 9.96
N SER A 178 -5.18 -3.30 9.56
CA SER A 178 -4.12 -4.08 10.21
C SER A 178 -3.73 -3.48 11.56
N TYR A 179 -2.86 -4.15 12.31
CA TYR A 179 -2.42 -3.68 13.62
C TYR A 179 -0.97 -4.07 13.91
N ALA A 180 -0.32 -3.30 14.78
CA ALA A 180 1.04 -3.57 15.24
C ALA A 180 1.08 -4.83 16.13
N LYS A 181 1.99 -5.76 15.83
CA LYS A 181 2.18 -7.00 16.60
C LYS A 181 3.56 -7.61 16.40
N ASP A 182 3.99 -8.39 17.38
CA ASP A 182 5.20 -9.22 17.37
C ASP A 182 6.49 -8.45 17.03
N GLY A 183 6.73 -7.34 17.73
CA GLY A 183 7.95 -6.56 17.52
C GLY A 183 7.86 -5.08 17.86
N TRP A 184 8.91 -4.36 17.47
CA TRP A 184 9.08 -2.93 17.71
C TRP A 184 8.47 -2.10 16.58
N PHE A 185 7.72 -1.06 16.93
CA PHE A 185 7.08 -0.15 16.00
C PHE A 185 7.28 1.30 16.42
N TRP A 186 7.63 2.14 15.45
CA TRP A 186 7.67 3.59 15.61
C TRP A 186 6.28 4.17 15.39
N MET A 187 5.79 4.93 16.36
CA MET A 187 4.50 5.60 16.25
C MET A 187 4.72 7.08 16.00
N GLU A 188 4.58 7.52 14.73
CA GLU A 188 4.86 8.89 14.31
C GLU A 188 4.09 9.95 15.12
N ARG A 189 2.79 9.71 15.35
CA ARG A 189 1.92 10.60 16.13
C ARG A 189 2.38 10.81 17.57
N ASN A 190 3.05 9.82 18.14
CA ASN A 190 3.55 9.85 19.51
C ASN A 190 5.05 10.17 19.57
N SER A 191 5.72 10.16 18.41
CA SER A 191 7.17 10.31 18.26
C SER A 191 7.95 9.40 19.23
N ALA A 192 7.56 8.13 19.30
CA ALA A 192 8.15 7.16 20.22
C ALA A 192 8.10 5.72 19.68
N TRP A 193 8.99 4.90 20.24
CA TRP A 193 9.05 3.45 20.02
C TRP A 193 8.19 2.69 21.02
N TYR A 194 7.50 1.68 20.51
CA TYR A 194 6.62 0.77 21.26
C TYR A 194 6.93 -0.67 20.89
N LEU A 195 6.81 -1.58 21.85
CA LEU A 195 6.99 -3.01 21.66
C LEU A 195 5.62 -3.71 21.81
N PHE A 196 5.31 -4.63 20.90
CA PHE A 196 4.05 -5.37 20.90
C PHE A 196 4.29 -6.87 21.03
N ASP A 197 3.44 -7.55 21.79
CA ASP A 197 3.42 -9.02 21.88
C ASP A 197 2.87 -9.67 20.59
N ARG A 198 2.88 -11.00 20.55
CA ARG A 198 2.42 -11.80 19.39
C ARG A 198 0.95 -11.60 19.05
N ASP A 199 0.15 -11.19 20.02
CA ASP A 199 -1.30 -10.97 19.87
C ASP A 199 -1.61 -9.50 19.52
N GLY A 200 -0.61 -8.62 19.54
CA GLY A 200 -0.72 -7.21 19.14
C GLY A 200 -0.96 -6.25 20.28
N TYR A 201 -0.73 -6.66 21.54
CA TYR A 201 -0.84 -5.76 22.68
C TYR A 201 0.50 -5.11 23.00
N MET A 202 0.44 -3.81 23.25
CA MET A 202 1.57 -2.99 23.67
C MET A 202 2.09 -3.48 25.03
N LEU A 203 3.40 -3.68 25.11
CA LEU A 203 4.10 -4.02 26.34
C LEU A 203 4.48 -2.77 27.15
N THR A 204 4.59 -2.94 28.46
CA THR A 204 5.05 -1.91 29.40
C THR A 204 6.07 -2.49 30.38
N GLY A 205 6.73 -1.63 31.16
CA GLY A 205 7.69 -2.04 32.19
C GLY A 205 9.02 -2.56 31.62
N LEU A 206 9.70 -3.39 32.41
CA LEU A 206 11.00 -3.96 32.05
C LEU A 206 10.84 -5.17 31.11
N GLN A 207 11.43 -5.07 29.93
CA GLN A 207 11.42 -6.11 28.91
C GLN A 207 12.84 -6.60 28.62
N LYS A 208 12.99 -7.85 28.19
CA LYS A 208 14.27 -8.47 27.81
C LYS A 208 14.13 -9.12 26.44
N ASP A 209 15.03 -8.80 25.52
CA ASP A 209 15.03 -9.45 24.20
C ASP A 209 15.76 -10.80 24.19
N SER A 210 15.80 -11.45 23.02
CA SER A 210 16.47 -12.74 22.81
C SER A 210 17.98 -12.68 22.97
N GLU A 211 18.59 -11.50 22.85
CA GLU A 211 20.03 -11.29 23.00
C GLU A 211 20.41 -10.96 24.46
N GLY A 212 19.40 -10.79 25.30
CA GLY A 212 19.52 -10.54 26.71
C GLY A 212 19.64 -9.05 27.08
N GLN A 213 19.39 -8.16 26.13
CA GLN A 213 19.34 -6.73 26.37
C GLN A 213 18.01 -6.33 27.02
N TYR A 214 18.10 -5.39 27.95
CA TYR A 214 16.95 -4.87 28.70
C TYR A 214 16.46 -3.54 28.16
N PHE A 215 15.13 -3.38 28.15
CA PHE A 215 14.43 -2.18 27.72
C PHE A 215 13.42 -1.79 28.79
N PHE A 216 13.35 -0.49 29.09
CA PHE A 216 12.30 0.03 29.96
C PHE A 216 11.26 0.76 29.12
N LEU A 217 10.01 0.30 29.22
CA LEU A 217 8.84 0.89 28.62
C LEU A 217 8.03 1.57 29.73
N TRP A 218 7.62 2.81 29.53
CA TRP A 218 6.92 3.57 30.57
C TRP A 218 5.67 2.83 31.08
N PRO A 219 5.59 2.51 32.39
CA PRO A 219 4.54 1.65 32.92
C PRO A 219 3.28 2.39 33.36
N GLU A 220 3.34 3.71 33.51
CA GLU A 220 2.22 4.49 34.03
C GLU A 220 1.20 4.79 32.95
N HIS A 221 -0.08 4.76 33.32
CA HIS A 221 -1.23 5.05 32.45
C HIS A 221 -1.38 6.56 32.21
N ASP A 222 -0.46 7.11 31.43
CA ASP A 222 -0.46 8.49 30.97
C ASP A 222 -0.09 8.61 29.48
N SER A 223 0.16 9.83 29.01
CA SER A 223 0.52 10.07 27.60
C SER A 223 1.88 9.48 27.17
N ASN A 224 2.64 8.92 28.11
CA ASN A 224 3.89 8.23 27.88
C ASN A 224 3.79 6.71 28.00
N GLU A 225 2.65 6.14 28.41
CA GLU A 225 2.46 4.68 28.56
C GLU A 225 3.07 3.93 27.37
N GLY A 226 3.91 2.93 27.64
CA GLY A 226 4.55 2.08 26.64
C GLY A 226 5.69 2.70 25.84
N LYS A 227 5.96 4.01 25.95
CA LYS A 227 7.09 4.64 25.26
C LYS A 227 8.40 4.05 25.77
N CYS A 228 9.30 3.73 24.85
CA CYS A 228 10.64 3.28 25.19
C CYS A 228 11.49 4.40 25.80
N MET A 229 12.04 4.15 26.99
CA MET A 229 12.79 5.13 27.80
C MET A 229 14.28 4.76 27.93
N VAL A 230 14.90 4.20 26.88
CA VAL A 230 16.33 3.88 26.93
C VAL A 230 17.13 5.17 26.85
N THR A 231 17.78 5.55 27.95
CA THR A 231 18.72 6.68 28.02
C THR A 231 20.13 6.20 28.39
N ASP A 232 21.16 6.90 27.91
CA ASP A 232 22.52 6.77 28.42
C ASP A 232 22.70 7.52 29.76
N ASP A 233 23.89 7.42 30.36
CA ASP A 233 24.23 8.03 31.66
C ASP A 233 24.15 9.57 31.68
N ARG A 234 23.84 10.22 30.55
CA ARG A 234 23.64 11.67 30.41
C ARG A 234 22.19 12.04 30.03
N GLY A 235 21.28 11.07 30.02
CA GLY A 235 19.87 11.30 29.71
C GLY A 235 19.56 11.42 28.21
N ALA A 236 20.49 11.10 27.32
CA ALA A 236 20.26 11.07 25.88
C ALA A 236 19.72 9.69 25.45
N LEU A 237 18.73 9.66 24.55
CA LEU A 237 18.17 8.42 23.99
C LEU A 237 19.28 7.53 23.42
N LYS A 238 19.46 6.33 23.97
CA LYS A 238 20.46 5.37 23.46
C LYS A 238 19.81 4.53 22.37
N ILE A 239 20.01 4.94 21.13
CA ILE A 239 19.74 4.10 19.97
C ILE A 239 20.85 3.04 19.93
N VAL A 240 20.51 1.79 20.25
CA VAL A 240 21.46 0.69 20.47
C VAL A 240 21.99 0.03 19.19
N SER A 241 21.57 0.48 18.02
CA SER A 241 22.15 0.09 16.75
C SER A 241 21.79 1.05 15.61
N LYS A 242 22.32 0.81 14.40
CA LYS A 242 22.02 1.64 13.24
C LYS A 242 20.58 1.35 12.81
N TYR A 243 19.72 2.36 12.83
CA TYR A 243 18.35 2.24 12.36
C TYR A 243 18.34 2.22 10.83
N ASP A 244 17.80 1.16 10.25
CA ASP A 244 17.54 1.05 8.82
C ASP A 244 16.24 1.83 8.54
N PHE A 245 16.39 3.09 8.13
CA PHE A 245 15.24 3.92 7.78
C PHE A 245 14.45 3.34 6.61
N ASP A 246 15.08 2.52 5.77
CA ASP A 246 14.42 1.89 4.63
C ASP A 246 13.63 0.66 5.10
N ARG A 247 14.17 -0.16 6.01
CA ARG A 247 13.48 -1.37 6.52
C ARG A 247 12.67 -1.18 7.79
N HIS A 248 12.70 0.01 8.36
CA HIS A 248 11.98 0.39 9.58
C HIS A 248 12.29 -0.53 10.77
N ARG A 249 13.54 -1.00 10.84
CA ARG A 249 14.00 -1.89 11.90
C ARG A 249 15.45 -1.59 12.26
N TYR A 250 15.84 -2.03 13.44
CA TYR A 250 17.23 -2.03 13.87
C TYR A 250 18.03 -3.12 13.14
N ILE A 251 19.23 -2.78 12.66
CA ILE A 251 20.21 -3.74 12.14
C ILE A 251 21.25 -3.98 13.24
N MET A 252 21.43 -5.23 13.66
CA MET A 252 22.50 -5.62 14.59
C MET A 252 23.83 -5.75 13.85
#